data_AF-A0A925K3B2-F1
#
_entry.id   AF-A0A925K3B2-F1
#
_cell.length_a   1.000
_cell.length_b   1.000
_cell.length_c   1.000
_cell.angle_alpha   90.00
_cell.angle_beta   90.00
_cell.angle_gamma   90.00
#
_symmetry.space_group_name_H-M   'P 1'
#
loop_
_entity.id
_entity.type
_entity.pdbx_description
1 polymer ?
#
loop_
_entity_poly.entity_id
_entity_poly.type
_entity_poly.pdbx_seq_one_letter_code
_entity_poly.pdbx_strand_id
1 'polypeptide(L)'
;MNIITLIFILLSAMAVGSAVMMLLSKNPVKSILWLIVVFFAISGHYIMLNAQFLAVVNIIVYAGAIMVLFLFVVMLMNLNSTEEPARNMRLQMVGIISGGSLLLILLSSLMKTNKEQLVLMRVGDAGLIKNLGNVLFTNYVLPFEIASVLFLSAMIGAVVIGKKN
;
A
#
# COMPACT_ATOMS: atom_id res chain seq x y z
N MET A 1 15.97 4.48 -24.54
CA MET A 1 14.94 4.43 -23.48
C MET A 1 14.76 5.85 -22.93
N ASN A 2 13.52 6.30 -22.77
CA ASN A 2 13.26 7.58 -22.10
C ASN A 2 13.69 7.51 -20.62
N ILE A 3 14.20 8.61 -20.08
CA ILE A 3 14.61 8.74 -18.67
C ILE A 3 13.46 8.35 -17.74
N ILE A 4 12.23 8.78 -18.08
CA ILE A 4 11.00 8.42 -17.37
C ILE A 4 10.81 6.90 -17.35
N THR A 5 10.94 6.21 -18.48
CA THR A 5 10.81 4.74 -18.54
C THR A 5 11.88 4.03 -17.70
N LEU A 6 13.11 4.55 -17.68
CA LEU A 6 14.18 3.99 -16.87
C LEU A 6 13.86 4.11 -15.36
N ILE A 7 13.42 5.29 -14.91
CA ILE A 7 13.01 5.53 -13.52
C ILE A 7 11.81 4.64 -13.14
N PHE A 8 10.83 4.51 -14.03
CA PHE A 8 9.68 3.62 -13.82
C PHE A 8 10.11 2.17 -13.59
N ILE A 9 10.96 1.63 -14.48
CA ILE A 9 11.43 0.25 -14.37
C ILE A 9 12.24 0.05 -13.09
N LEU A 10 13.10 1.00 -12.73
CA LEU A 10 13.90 0.95 -11.51
C LEU A 10 13.00 0.93 -10.26
N LEU A 11 12.04 1.85 -10.17
CA LEU A 11 11.09 1.89 -9.06
C LEU A 11 10.22 0.63 -9.00
N SER A 12 9.77 0.11 -10.15
CA SER A 12 8.99 -1.13 -10.24
C SER A 12 9.81 -2.33 -9.76
N ALA A 13 11.06 -2.45 -10.19
CA ALA A 13 11.96 -3.51 -9.75
C ALA A 13 12.24 -3.42 -8.25
N MET A 14 12.43 -2.20 -7.72
CA MET A 14 12.60 -1.96 -6.29
C MET A 14 11.33 -2.36 -5.51
N ALA A 15 10.15 -1.96 -5.97
CA ALA A 15 8.88 -2.29 -5.33
C ALA A 15 8.64 -3.81 -5.26
N VAL A 16 8.78 -4.50 -6.39
CA VAL A 16 8.57 -5.96 -6.47
C VAL A 16 9.66 -6.70 -5.69
N GLY A 17 10.93 -6.30 -5.85
CA GLY A 17 12.05 -6.91 -5.13
C GLY A 17 11.90 -6.78 -3.62
N SER A 18 11.55 -5.60 -3.11
CA SER A 18 11.28 -5.39 -1.69
C SER A 18 10.04 -6.13 -1.21
N ALA A 19 8.98 -6.25 -2.01
CA ALA A 19 7.80 -7.04 -1.66
C ALA A 19 8.12 -8.54 -1.54
N VAL A 20 8.95 -9.08 -2.44
CA VAL A 20 9.44 -10.46 -2.33
C VAL A 20 10.30 -10.64 -1.07
N MET A 21 11.22 -9.72 -0.80
CA MET A 21 12.07 -9.76 0.38
C MET A 21 11.29 -9.63 1.69
N MET A 22 10.20 -8.84 1.69
CA MET A 22 9.24 -8.76 2.80
C MET A 22 8.63 -10.14 3.11
N LEU A 23 8.18 -10.86 2.08
CA LEU A 23 7.57 -12.20 2.23
C LEU A 23 8.57 -13.27 2.65
N LEU A 24 9.82 -13.18 2.18
CA LEU A 24 10.87 -14.16 2.51
C LEU A 24 11.52 -13.90 3.88
N SER A 25 11.33 -12.73 4.47
CA SER A 25 11.94 -12.35 5.74
C SER A 25 11.28 -13.07 6.92
N LYS A 26 12.05 -13.93 7.60
CA LYS A 26 11.59 -14.66 8.81
C LYS A 26 11.36 -13.76 10.03
N ASN A 27 12.04 -12.61 10.10
CA ASN A 27 11.89 -11.68 11.20
C ASN A 27 10.83 -10.62 10.84
N PRO A 28 9.75 -10.48 11.64
CA PRO A 28 8.68 -9.51 11.39
C PRO A 28 9.16 -8.06 11.27
N VAL A 29 10.16 -7.64 12.07
CA VAL A 29 10.74 -6.30 11.99
C VAL A 29 11.40 -6.06 10.64
N LYS A 30 12.20 -7.04 10.16
CA LYS A 30 12.82 -6.96 8.83
C LYS A 30 11.77 -6.93 7.72
N SER A 31 10.70 -7.73 7.86
CA SER A 31 9.58 -7.74 6.92
C SER A 31 8.95 -6.35 6.79
N ILE A 32 8.65 -5.68 7.90
CA ILE A 32 8.07 -4.33 7.89
C ILE A 32 9.04 -3.29 7.31
N LEU A 33 10.34 -3.39 7.59
CA LEU A 33 11.34 -2.49 6.98
C LEU A 33 11.35 -2.61 5.44
N TRP A 34 11.25 -3.83 4.91
CA TRP A 34 11.10 -4.03 3.46
C TRP A 34 9.78 -3.46 2.92
N LEU A 35 8.69 -3.57 3.67
CA LEU A 35 7.41 -2.96 3.29
C LEU A 35 7.47 -1.43 3.25
N ILE A 36 8.23 -0.79 4.15
CA ILE A 36 8.48 0.66 4.10
C ILE A 36 9.16 1.04 2.77
N VAL A 37 10.14 0.26 2.32
CA VAL A 37 10.80 0.48 1.01
C VAL A 37 9.81 0.35 -0.15
N VAL A 38 8.88 -0.61 -0.08
CA VAL A 38 7.79 -0.74 -1.07
C VAL A 38 6.93 0.53 -1.11
N PHE A 39 6.54 1.08 0.04
CA PHE A 39 5.75 2.33 0.06
C PHE A 39 6.53 3.51 -0.50
N PHE A 40 7.83 3.63 -0.25
CA PHE A 40 8.66 4.65 -0.91
C PHE A 40 8.72 4.46 -2.43
N ALA A 41 8.87 3.22 -2.91
CA ALA A 41 8.84 2.93 -4.33
C ALA A 41 7.49 3.31 -4.97
N ILE A 42 6.37 3.01 -4.31
CA ILE A 42 5.02 3.36 -4.75
C ILE A 42 4.83 4.89 -4.76
N SER A 43 5.32 5.61 -3.74
CA SER A 43 5.29 7.08 -3.74
C SER A 43 6.06 7.67 -4.92
N GLY A 44 7.18 7.06 -5.31
CA GLY A 44 7.88 7.41 -6.54
C GLY A 44 6.99 7.28 -7.79
N HIS A 45 6.24 6.18 -7.90
CA HIS A 45 5.28 5.99 -9.00
C HIS A 45 4.16 7.05 -8.97
N TYR A 46 3.64 7.41 -7.80
CA TYR A 46 2.63 8.48 -7.69
C TYR A 46 3.15 9.82 -8.19
N ILE A 47 4.40 10.18 -7.89
CA ILE A 47 5.03 11.39 -8.43
C ILE A 47 5.11 11.33 -9.96
N MET A 48 5.50 10.19 -10.53
CA MET A 48 5.57 9.99 -11.98
C MET A 48 4.20 10.08 -12.66
N LEU A 49 3.13 9.70 -11.95
CA LEU A 49 1.75 9.80 -12.43
C LEU A 49 1.11 11.18 -12.16
N ASN A 50 1.90 12.18 -11.76
CA ASN A 50 1.45 13.52 -11.36
C ASN A 50 0.47 13.52 -10.16
N ALA A 51 0.48 12.49 -9.32
CA ALA A 51 -0.35 12.37 -8.12
C ALA A 51 0.41 12.83 -6.85
N GLN A 52 0.77 14.11 -6.79
CA GLN A 52 1.64 14.68 -5.74
C GLN A 52 1.05 14.56 -4.33
N PHE A 53 -0.23 14.90 -4.15
CA PHE A 53 -0.90 14.75 -2.85
C PHE A 53 -0.84 13.31 -2.34
N LEU A 54 -1.16 12.34 -3.21
CA LEU A 54 -1.19 10.93 -2.85
C LEU A 54 0.21 10.41 -2.50
N ALA A 55 1.25 10.87 -3.21
CA ALA A 55 2.64 10.54 -2.90
C ALA A 55 3.04 10.97 -1.49
N VAL A 56 2.70 12.21 -1.10
CA VAL A 56 3.02 12.77 0.22
C VAL A 56 2.23 12.07 1.32
N VAL A 57 0.93 11.87 1.13
CA VAL A 57 0.08 11.14 2.09
C VAL A 57 0.57 9.70 2.27
N ASN A 58 0.99 9.04 1.20
CA ASN A 58 1.55 7.69 1.28
C ASN A 58 2.81 7.62 2.16
N ILE A 59 3.67 8.64 2.09
CA ILE A 59 4.85 8.73 2.96
C ILE A 59 4.46 9.02 4.41
N ILE A 60 3.62 10.04 4.65
CA ILE A 60 3.31 10.49 6.02
C ILE A 60 2.44 9.46 6.76
N VAL A 61 1.39 8.96 6.12
CA VAL A 61 0.39 8.11 6.78
C VAL A 61 0.81 6.64 6.74
N TYR A 62 1.11 6.10 5.56
CA TYR A 62 1.39 4.66 5.44
C TYR A 62 2.80 4.33 5.92
N ALA A 63 3.84 4.91 5.29
CA ALA A 63 5.23 4.64 5.66
C ALA A 63 5.61 5.25 7.03
N GLY A 64 5.06 6.41 7.36
CA GLY A 64 5.30 7.12 8.62
C GLY A 64 4.47 6.56 9.76
N ALA A 65 3.21 6.99 9.89
CA ALA A 65 2.41 6.69 11.08
C ALA A 65 2.08 5.19 11.24
N ILE A 66 1.51 4.57 10.21
CA ILE A 66 0.99 3.20 10.31
C ILE A 66 2.15 2.21 10.46
N MET A 67 3.13 2.22 9.56
CA MET A 67 4.23 1.23 9.62
C MET A 67 5.09 1.39 10.87
N VAL A 68 5.33 2.61 11.36
CA VAL A 68 6.05 2.82 12.62
C VAL A 68 5.25 2.28 13.81
N LEU A 69 3.93 2.48 13.85
CA LEU A 69 3.07 1.87 14.88
C LEU A 69 3.16 0.34 14.83
N PHE A 70 3.09 -0.26 13.63
CA PHE A 70 3.26 -1.70 13.47
C PHE A 70 4.64 -2.19 13.95
N LEU A 71 5.72 -1.46 13.65
CA LEU A 71 7.05 -1.77 14.16
C LEU A 71 7.08 -1.77 15.68
N PHE A 72 6.52 -0.74 16.32
CA PHE A 72 6.43 -0.66 17.79
C PHE A 72 5.66 -1.84 18.37
N VAL A 73 4.48 -2.15 17.82
CA VAL A 73 3.64 -3.25 18.30
C VAL A 73 4.35 -4.60 18.14
N VAL A 74 4.93 -4.86 16.98
CA VAL A 74 5.65 -6.11 16.69
C VAL A 74 6.89 -6.27 17.60
N MET A 75 7.60 -5.19 17.87
CA MET A 75 8.73 -5.21 18.81
C MET A 75 8.27 -5.48 20.25
N LEU A 76 7.17 -4.87 20.69
CA LEU A 76 6.62 -5.10 22.04
C LEU A 76 6.08 -6.51 22.24
N MET A 77 5.48 -7.11 21.20
CA MET A 77 4.92 -8.46 21.29
C MET A 77 5.99 -9.56 21.33
N ASN A 78 7.28 -9.23 21.26
CA ASN A 78 8.42 -10.15 21.20
C ASN A 78 8.06 -11.47 20.50
N LEU A 79 7.67 -11.34 19.22
CA LEU A 79 7.26 -12.45 18.36
C LEU A 79 8.47 -13.36 18.13
N ASN A 80 8.76 -14.21 19.11
CA ASN A 80 9.78 -15.23 19.02
C ASN A 80 9.29 -16.29 18.05
N SER A 81 10.19 -16.73 17.18
CA SER A 81 9.96 -17.73 16.14
C SER A 81 9.79 -19.15 16.72
N THR A 82 8.94 -19.31 17.72
CA THR A 82 8.62 -20.59 18.32
C THR A 82 7.45 -21.21 17.55
N GLU A 83 7.81 -22.22 16.77
CA GLU A 83 6.94 -23.21 16.13
C GLU A 83 6.06 -22.67 14.99
N GLU A 84 6.64 -22.60 13.79
CA GLU A 84 5.79 -22.65 12.59
C GLU A 84 5.07 -24.02 12.57
N PRO A 85 3.73 -24.07 12.58
CA PRO A 85 3.02 -25.33 12.44
C PRO A 85 3.44 -26.00 11.13
N ALA A 86 3.64 -27.31 11.17
CA ALA A 86 4.18 -28.10 10.07
C ALA A 86 3.59 -27.67 8.72
N ARG A 87 4.48 -27.22 7.84
CA ARG A 87 4.20 -26.69 6.50
C ARG A 87 3.33 -27.69 5.72
N ASN A 88 2.02 -27.50 5.74
CA ASN A 88 1.11 -28.39 5.04
C ASN A 88 1.21 -28.15 3.52
N MET A 89 1.89 -29.05 2.83
CA MET A 89 2.16 -28.96 1.39
C MET A 89 0.87 -28.80 0.56
N ARG A 90 -0.25 -29.37 1.00
CA ARG A 90 -1.55 -29.20 0.33
C ARG A 90 -2.05 -27.76 0.42
N LEU A 91 -1.97 -27.14 1.61
CA LEU A 91 -2.37 -25.74 1.81
C LEU A 91 -1.52 -24.79 0.97
N GLN A 92 -0.23 -25.09 0.81
CA GLN A 92 0.63 -24.29 -0.04
C GLN A 92 0.35 -24.45 -1.52
N MET A 93 0.09 -25.67 -1.99
CA MET A 93 -0.34 -25.89 -3.37
C MET A 93 -1.63 -25.13 -3.66
N VAL A 94 -2.61 -25.17 -2.74
CA VAL A 94 -3.85 -24.40 -2.86
C VAL A 94 -3.55 -22.90 -2.91
N GLY A 95 -2.66 -22.38 -2.07
CA GLY A 95 -2.26 -20.97 -2.09
C GLY A 95 -1.56 -20.54 -3.39
N ILE A 96 -0.70 -21.40 -3.94
CA ILE A 96 -0.02 -21.16 -5.22
C ILE A 96 -1.02 -21.19 -6.38
N ILE A 97 -1.92 -22.18 -6.39
CA ILE A 97 -2.94 -22.31 -7.44
C ILE A 97 -3.91 -21.12 -7.37
N SER A 98 -4.38 -20.73 -6.19
CA SER A 98 -5.31 -19.60 -6.04
C SER A 98 -4.64 -18.29 -6.43
N GLY A 99 -3.44 -17.99 -5.92
CA GLY A 99 -2.67 -16.81 -6.29
C GLY A 99 -2.32 -16.77 -7.79
N GLY A 100 -1.89 -17.91 -8.35
CA GLY A 100 -1.59 -18.05 -9.77
C GLY A 100 -2.83 -17.86 -10.65
N SER A 101 -3.98 -18.41 -10.26
CA SER A 101 -5.24 -18.23 -10.98
C SER A 101 -5.69 -16.76 -11.00
N LEU A 102 -5.57 -16.06 -9.87
CA LEU A 102 -5.87 -14.63 -9.78
C LEU A 102 -4.94 -13.80 -10.68
N LEU A 103 -3.64 -14.11 -10.66
CA LEU A 103 -2.66 -13.45 -11.54
C LEU A 103 -3.00 -13.66 -13.03
N LEU A 104 -3.34 -14.89 -13.43
CA LEU A 104 -3.74 -15.21 -14.81
C LEU A 104 -5.02 -14.47 -15.23
N ILE A 105 -6.00 -14.37 -14.34
CA ILE A 105 -7.24 -13.63 -14.60
C ILE A 105 -6.93 -12.14 -14.81
N LEU A 106 -6.09 -11.55 -13.95
CA LEU A 106 -5.67 -10.15 -14.11
C LEU A 106 -4.92 -9.93 -15.42
N LEU A 107 -3.95 -10.79 -15.76
CA LEU A 107 -3.21 -10.70 -17.02
C LEU A 107 -4.12 -10.83 -18.25
N SER A 108 -5.04 -11.80 -18.23
CA SER A 108 -6.02 -11.99 -19.30
C SER A 108 -6.92 -10.76 -19.47
N SER A 109 -7.38 -10.18 -18.36
CA SER A 109 -8.17 -8.93 -18.36
C SER A 109 -7.39 -7.75 -18.95
N LEU A 110 -6.11 -7.59 -18.58
CA LEU A 110 -5.25 -6.54 -19.13
C LEU A 110 -4.98 -6.74 -20.63
N MET A 111 -4.77 -7.98 -21.08
CA MET A 111 -4.50 -8.28 -22.50
C MET A 111 -5.73 -8.05 -23.38
N LYS A 112 -6.94 -8.30 -22.83
CA LYS A 112 -8.21 -8.13 -23.54
C LYS A 112 -8.71 -6.68 -23.55
N THR A 113 -8.12 -5.81 -22.73
CA THR A 113 -8.43 -4.38 -22.71
C THR A 113 -7.92 -3.72 -24.00
N ASN A 114 -8.81 -3.05 -24.72
CA ASN A 114 -8.47 -2.28 -25.92
C ASN A 114 -7.46 -1.18 -25.58
N LYS A 115 -6.24 -1.30 -26.12
CA LYS A 115 -5.14 -0.36 -25.92
C LYS A 115 -5.34 0.99 -26.63
N GLU A 116 -6.40 1.15 -27.41
CA GLU A 116 -6.69 2.35 -28.20
C GLU A 116 -7.25 3.52 -27.38
N GLN A 117 -7.60 3.31 -26.12
CA GLN A 117 -7.80 4.44 -25.22
C GLN A 117 -6.42 4.94 -24.81
N LEU A 118 -5.77 5.67 -25.73
CA LEU A 118 -4.70 6.59 -25.41
C LEU A 118 -5.26 7.45 -24.28
N VAL A 119 -4.84 7.13 -23.05
CA VAL A 119 -5.05 8.01 -21.92
C VAL A 119 -4.36 9.29 -22.35
N LEU A 120 -5.17 10.24 -22.83
CA LEU A 120 -4.77 11.64 -22.85
C LEU A 120 -4.39 11.89 -21.40
N MET A 121 -3.09 11.81 -21.14
CA MET A 121 -2.48 12.34 -19.94
C MET A 121 -2.70 13.83 -20.09
N ARG A 122 -3.95 14.25 -19.85
CA ARG A 122 -4.29 15.63 -19.58
C ARG A 122 -3.39 15.92 -18.41
N VAL A 123 -2.35 16.71 -18.67
CA VAL A 123 -1.59 17.42 -17.65
C VAL A 123 -2.65 18.25 -16.95
N GLY A 124 -3.28 17.62 -15.97
CA GLY A 124 -4.48 18.07 -15.32
C GLY A 124 -4.12 18.24 -13.87
N ASP A 125 -4.54 19.36 -13.32
CA ASP A 125 -4.39 19.76 -11.92
C ASP A 125 -5.05 18.79 -10.91
N ALA A 126 -5.46 17.60 -11.36
CA ALA A 126 -6.08 16.54 -10.55
C ALA A 126 -5.17 16.07 -9.40
N GLY A 127 -3.85 16.16 -9.54
CA GLY A 127 -2.90 15.87 -8.47
C GLY A 127 -2.72 16.99 -7.44
N LEU A 128 -3.28 18.19 -7.69
CA LEU A 128 -3.12 19.35 -6.81
C LEU A 128 -4.04 19.26 -5.59
N ILE A 129 -3.46 19.59 -4.44
CA ILE A 129 -4.14 19.62 -3.14
C ILE A 129 -5.40 20.50 -3.19
N LYS A 130 -5.34 21.63 -3.90
CA LYS A 130 -6.46 22.56 -4.05
C LYS A 130 -7.68 21.93 -4.71
N ASN A 131 -7.47 21.16 -5.79
CA ASN A 131 -8.57 20.55 -6.52
C ASN A 131 -9.20 19.41 -5.69
N LEU A 132 -8.36 18.61 -5.03
CA LEU A 132 -8.84 17.56 -4.14
C LEU A 132 -9.66 18.13 -2.97
N GLY A 133 -9.20 19.22 -2.35
CA GLY A 133 -9.94 19.91 -1.29
C GLY A 133 -11.32 20.38 -1.78
N ASN A 134 -11.40 20.99 -2.96
CA ASN A 134 -12.69 21.42 -3.52
C ASN A 134 -13.65 20.24 -3.69
N VAL A 135 -13.18 19.14 -4.29
CA VAL A 135 -14.00 17.95 -4.52
C VAL A 135 -14.46 17.29 -3.22
N LEU A 136 -13.61 17.24 -2.19
CA LEU A 136 -13.95 16.71 -0.86
C LEU A 136 -15.05 17.50 -0.18
N PHE A 137 -15.03 18.83 -0.27
CA PHE A 137 -16.01 19.71 0.38
C PHE A 137 -17.23 20.07 -0.49
N THR A 138 -17.34 19.53 -1.70
CA THR A 138 -18.50 19.75 -2.59
C THR A 138 -19.21 18.44 -2.92
N ASN A 139 -18.52 17.52 -3.59
CA ASN A 139 -19.10 16.28 -4.08
C ASN A 139 -19.01 15.13 -3.05
N TYR A 140 -17.97 15.13 -2.21
CA TYR A 140 -17.69 14.04 -1.26
C TYR A 140 -17.83 14.46 0.20
N VAL A 141 -18.70 15.43 0.50
CA VAL A 141 -18.95 15.93 1.86
C VAL A 141 -19.41 14.80 2.78
N LEU A 142 -20.36 13.98 2.32
CA LEU A 142 -20.92 12.90 3.14
C LEU A 142 -19.86 11.83 3.49
N PRO A 143 -19.08 11.27 2.55
CA PRO A 143 -17.94 10.40 2.90
C PRO A 143 -16.91 11.05 3.81
N PHE A 144 -16.64 12.35 3.63
CA PHE A 144 -15.70 13.09 4.48
C PHE A 144 -16.19 13.17 5.94
N GLU A 145 -17.47 13.50 6.15
CA GLU A 145 -18.09 13.51 7.48
C GLU A 145 -18.08 12.13 8.12
N ILE A 146 -18.44 11.07 7.38
CA ILE A 146 -18.40 9.70 7.89
C ILE A 146 -16.96 9.31 8.31
N ALA A 147 -15.95 9.69 7.54
CA ALA A 147 -14.55 9.44 7.89
C ALA A 147 -14.14 10.17 9.18
N SER A 148 -14.64 11.39 9.41
CA SER A 148 -14.39 12.14 10.66
C SER A 148 -14.95 11.43 11.89
N VAL A 149 -16.18 10.89 11.78
CA VAL A 149 -16.82 10.11 12.85
C VAL A 149 -16.10 8.79 13.06
N LEU A 150 -15.64 8.15 11.99
CA LEU A 150 -14.81 6.94 12.05
C LEU A 150 -13.51 7.19 12.84
N PHE A 151 -12.80 8.28 12.58
CA PHE A 151 -11.58 8.62 13.31
C PHE A 151 -11.86 8.94 14.79
N LEU A 152 -12.95 9.65 15.09
CA LEU A 152 -13.38 9.88 16.46
C LEU A 152 -13.67 8.57 17.19
N SER A 153 -14.45 7.68 16.58
CA SER A 153 -14.78 6.37 17.13
C SER A 153 -13.55 5.51 17.34
N ALA A 154 -12.63 5.46 16.37
CA ALA A 154 -11.37 4.72 16.47
C ALA A 154 -10.49 5.25 17.61
N MET A 155 -10.41 6.57 17.79
CA MET A 155 -9.65 7.20 18.88
C MET A 155 -10.24 6.83 20.25
N ILE A 156 -11.57 6.96 20.41
CA ILE A 156 -12.25 6.59 21.66
C ILE A 156 -12.03 5.10 21.95
N GLY A 157 -12.21 4.24 20.94
CA GLY A 157 -12.00 2.80 21.07
C GLY A 157 -10.57 2.45 21.49
N ALA A 158 -9.56 3.05 20.85
CA ALA A 158 -8.16 2.84 21.20
C ALA A 158 -7.84 3.28 22.64
N VAL A 159 -8.37 4.42 23.09
CA VAL A 159 -8.16 4.92 24.46
C VAL A 159 -8.85 4.03 25.49
N VAL A 160 -10.10 3.62 25.27
CA VAL A 160 -10.84 2.77 26.20
C VAL A 160 -10.17 1.41 26.35
N ILE A 161 -9.69 0.80 25.26
CA ILE A 161 -8.98 -0.48 25.29
C ILE A 161 -7.59 -0.33 25.93
N GLY A 162 -6.88 0.75 25.64
CA GLY A 162 -5.54 1.01 26.18
C GLY A 162 -5.54 1.45 27.65
N LYS A 163 -6.67 1.94 28.16
CA LYS A 163 -6.82 2.35 29.56
C LYS A 163 -6.90 1.11 30.45
N LYS A 164 -5.78 0.81 31.11
CA LYS A 164 -5.73 -0.16 32.19
C LYS A 164 -6.46 0.42 33.41
N ASN A 165 -7.38 -0.34 34.00
CA ASN A 165 -7.95 -0.02 35.31
C ASN A 165 -6.86 0.08 36.37
#